data_AF-A0A4X2KX74-F1
#
_entry.id   AF-A0A4X2KX74-F1
#
_cell.length_a   1.000
_cell.length_b   1.000
_cell.length_c   1.000
_cell.angle_alpha   90.00
_cell.angle_beta   90.00
_cell.angle_gamma   90.00
#
_symmetry.space_group_name_H-M   'P 1'
#
loop_
_entity.id
_entity.type
_entity.pdbx_description
1 polymer ?
#
loop_
_entity_poly.entity_id
_entity_poly.type
_entity_poly.pdbx_seq_one_letter_code
_entity_poly.pdbx_strand_id
1 'polypeptide(L)' 'ICEDEDAKETIRRSPENLCHDQMFHIKRALDLTMRQEILPKNQWTKYKGGKFYLQPYLKEVIYKRKKREKMD' A
#
# COMPACT_ATOMS: atom_id res chain seq x y z
N ILE A 1 9.64 4.11 2.84
CA ILE A 1 8.37 3.95 3.58
C ILE A 1 8.79 3.52 4.97
N CYS A 2 8.63 4.40 5.96
CA CYS A 2 8.98 4.06 7.35
C CYS A 2 8.20 2.79 7.72
N GLU A 3 8.81 1.85 8.44
CA GLU A 3 8.10 0.70 9.02
C GLU A 3 7.15 1.21 10.11
N ASP A 4 6.08 1.87 9.69
CA ASP A 4 5.02 2.32 10.57
C ASP A 4 4.20 1.08 10.96
N GLU A 5 4.13 0.79 12.26
CA GLU A 5 3.31 -0.31 12.77
C GLU A 5 1.86 -0.19 12.31
N ASP A 6 1.37 1.04 12.06
CA ASP A 6 0.06 1.26 11.45
C ASP A 6 0.01 0.75 10.01
N ALA A 7 1.08 0.87 9.23
CA ALA A 7 1.14 0.36 7.86
C ALA A 7 1.18 -1.18 7.83
N LYS A 8 1.92 -1.81 8.75
CA LYS A 8 1.91 -3.27 8.91
C LYS A 8 0.52 -3.78 9.27
N GLU A 9 -0.14 -3.14 10.23
CA GLU A 9 -1.51 -3.50 10.65
C GLU A 9 -2.54 -3.22 9.55
N THR A 10 -2.34 -2.16 8.76
CA THR A 10 -3.18 -1.84 7.59
C THR A 10 -3.11 -2.95 6.55
N ILE A 11 -1.91 -3.43 6.21
CA ILE A 11 -1.72 -4.54 5.27
C ILE A 11 -2.34 -5.82 5.83
N ARG A 12 -2.16 -6.11 7.12
CA ARG A 12 -2.74 -7.30 7.78
C ARG A 12 -4.27 -7.35 7.72
N ARG A 13 -4.93 -6.19 7.77
CA ARG A 13 -6.40 -6.07 7.72
C ARG A 13 -6.96 -5.94 6.31
N SER A 14 -6.10 -5.67 5.32
CA SER A 14 -6.54 -5.51 3.94
C SER A 14 -7.01 -6.86 3.37
N PRO A 15 -8.06 -6.86 2.53
CA PRO A 15 -8.47 -8.02 1.74
C PRO A 15 -7.30 -8.67 0.99
N GLU A 16 -7.30 -10.00 0.94
CA GLU A 16 -6.21 -10.80 0.36
C GLU A 16 -5.98 -10.50 -1.12
N ASN A 17 -7.05 -10.24 -1.88
CA ASN A 17 -6.98 -9.84 -3.28
C ASN A 17 -6.22 -8.52 -3.49
N LEU A 18 -6.40 -7.53 -2.60
CA LEU A 18 -5.65 -6.26 -2.66
C LEU A 18 -4.18 -6.46 -2.29
N CYS A 19 -3.90 -7.34 -1.33
CA CYS A 19 -2.53 -7.68 -0.95
C CYS A 19 -1.77 -8.35 -2.11
N HIS A 20 -2.42 -9.28 -2.83
CA HIS A 20 -1.85 -9.95 -3.99
C HIS A 20 -1.53 -8.98 -5.14
N ASP A 21 -2.43 -8.05 -5.45
CA ASP A 21 -2.20 -7.03 -6.48
C ASP A 21 -1.01 -6.13 -6.12
N GLN A 22 -0.92 -5.68 -4.86
CA GLN A 22 0.24 -4.92 -4.38
C GLN A 22 1.53 -5.72 -4.51
N MET A 23 1.51 -6.98 -4.08
CA MET A 23 2.67 -7.87 -4.14
C MET A 23 3.15 -8.04 -5.58
N PHE A 24 2.22 -8.17 -6.53
CA PHE A 24 2.55 -8.23 -7.95
C PHE A 24 3.21 -6.94 -8.44
N HIS A 25 2.67 -5.77 -8.10
CA HIS A 25 3.26 -4.49 -8.47
C HIS A 25 4.67 -4.31 -7.89
N ILE A 26 4.88 -4.70 -6.63
CA ILE A 26 6.19 -4.64 -5.97
C ILE A 26 7.18 -5.58 -6.65
N LYS A 27 6.81 -6.85 -6.84
CA LYS A 27 7.67 -7.84 -7.53
C LYS A 27 8.07 -7.36 -8.92
N ARG A 28 7.12 -6.80 -9.65
CA ARG A 28 7.37 -6.25 -10.99
C ARG A 28 8.30 -5.04 -10.95
N ALA A 29 8.12 -4.12 -10.00
CA ALA A 29 9.00 -2.98 -9.84
C ALA A 29 10.44 -3.41 -9.48
N LEU A 30 10.58 -4.44 -8.63
CA LEU A 30 11.87 -5.02 -8.29
C LEU A 30 12.54 -5.68 -9.50
N ASP A 31 11.83 -6.51 -10.27
CA ASP A 31 12.36 -7.13 -11.49
C ASP A 31 12.85 -6.09 -12.51
N LEU A 32 12.07 -5.04 -12.75
CA LEU A 32 12.47 -3.93 -13.63
C LEU A 32 13.69 -3.17 -13.10
N THR A 33 13.73 -2.93 -11.79
CA THR A 33 14.89 -2.28 -11.13
C THR A 33 16.15 -3.15 -11.26
N MET A 34 16.04 -4.46 -11.09
CA MET A 34 17.16 -5.40 -11.24
C MET A 34 17.70 -5.40 -12.68
N ARG A 35 16.83 -5.20 -13.67
CA ARG A 35 17.21 -5.10 -15.09
C ARG A 35 17.62 -3.69 -15.53
N GLN A 36 17.52 -2.70 -14.63
CA GLN A 36 17.67 -1.27 -14.97
C GLN A 36 16.75 -0.81 -16.11
N GLU A 37 15.57 -1.43 -16.21
CA GLU A 37 14.57 -1.13 -17.22
C GLU A 37 13.41 -0.32 -16.64
N ILE A 38 12.71 0.39 -17.52
CA ILE A 38 11.50 1.12 -17.18
C ILE A 38 10.28 0.45 -17.80
N LEU A 39 9.13 0.70 -17.18
CA LEU A 39 7.86 0.22 -17.71
C LEU A 39 7.56 0.85 -19.09
N PRO A 40 6.97 0.12 -20.04
CA PRO A 40 6.44 0.69 -21.28
C PRO A 40 5.44 1.84 -21.01
N LYS A 41 5.50 2.92 -21.79
CA LYS A 41 4.70 4.14 -21.58
C LYS A 41 3.19 3.90 -21.52
N ASN A 42 2.67 2.93 -22.28
CA ASN A 42 1.25 2.57 -22.28
C ASN A 42 0.77 1.93 -20.96
N GLN A 43 1.69 1.42 -20.15
CA GLN A 43 1.42 0.79 -18.86
C GLN A 43 1.67 1.71 -17.67
N TRP A 44 2.12 2.96 -17.92
CA TRP A 44 2.35 3.93 -16.85
C TRP A 44 1.05 4.25 -16.12
N THR A 45 1.13 4.25 -14.78
CA THR A 45 0.02 4.60 -13.92
C THR A 45 -0.45 6.01 -14.25
N LYS A 46 -1.70 6.12 -14.73
CA LYS A 46 -2.30 7.41 -15.06
C LYS A 46 -2.65 8.16 -13.77
N TYR A 47 -2.28 9.44 -13.70
CA TYR A 47 -2.54 10.29 -12.54
C TYR A 47 -4.04 10.38 -12.16
N LYS A 48 -4.93 10.47 -13.16
CA LYS A 48 -6.39 10.66 -12.96
C LYS A 48 -7.16 9.40 -12.51
N GLY A 49 -6.50 8.31 -12.11
CA GLY A 49 -7.16 7.06 -11.75
C GLY A 49 -6.59 6.36 -10.51
N GLY A 50 -5.75 7.03 -9.73
CA GLY A 50 -5.16 6.45 -8.52
C GLY A 50 -6.24 6.11 -7.49
N LYS A 51 -6.62 4.83 -7.41
CA LYS A 51 -7.44 4.33 -6.31
C LYS A 51 -6.54 4.22 -5.08
N PHE A 52 -6.79 5.01 -4.04
CA PHE A 52 -6.08 4.89 -2.76
C PHE A 52 -6.70 3.78 -1.90
N TYR A 53 -6.59 2.54 -2.36
CA TYR A 53 -7.29 1.39 -1.77
C TYR A 53 -6.89 1.08 -0.31
N LEU A 54 -5.68 1.43 0.14
CA LEU A 54 -5.28 1.28 1.55
C LEU A 54 -5.69 2.44 2.45
N GLN A 55 -6.03 3.60 1.89
CA GLN A 55 -6.28 4.80 2.68
C GLN A 55 -7.44 4.64 3.69
N PRO A 56 -8.56 3.95 3.38
CA PRO A 56 -9.61 3.69 4.35
C PRO A 56 -9.11 2.87 5.55
N TYR A 57 -8.35 1.81 5.28
CA TYR A 57 -7.81 0.90 6.30
C TYR A 57 -6.79 1.62 7.20
N LEU A 58 -5.92 2.44 6.61
CA LEU A 58 -4.92 3.22 7.35
C LEU A 58 -5.59 4.23 8.29
N LYS A 59 -6.63 4.93 7.82
CA LYS A 59 -7.40 5.87 8.65
C LYS A 59 -8.06 5.16 9.83
N GLU A 60 -8.58 3.96 9.64
CA GLU A 60 -9.22 3.18 10.70
C GLU A 60 -8.22 2.70 11.76
N VAL A 61 -7.03 2.24 11.34
CA VAL A 61 -5.97 1.82 12.25
C VAL A 61 -5.50 3.00 13.12
N ILE A 62 -5.19 4.14 12.50
CA ILE A 62 -4.78 5.37 13.19
C ILE A 62 -5.88 5.84 14.16
N TYR A 63 -7.14 5.80 13.74
CA TYR A 63 -8.27 6.19 14.60
C TYR A 63 -8.38 5.30 15.84
N LYS A 64 -8.28 3.97 15.66
CA LYS A 64 -8.34 3.01 16.77
C LYS A 64 -7.16 3.19 17.73
N ARG A 65 -5.94 3.44 17.24
CA ARG A 65 -4.77 3.70 18.09
C ARG A 65 -4.97 4.96 18.94
N LYS A 66 -5.31 6.08 18.30
CA LYS A 66 -5.59 7.36 18.98
C LYS A 66 -6.74 7.28 19.98
N LYS A 67 -7.72 6.39 19.77
CA LYS A 67 -8.81 6.17 20.72
C LYS A 67 -8.34 5.43 21.98
N ARG A 68 -7.41 4.46 21.86
CA ARG A 68 -6.83 3.76 23.01
C ARG A 68 -5.96 4.70 23.84
N GLU A 69 -5.07 5.45 23.19
CA GLU A 69 -4.19 6.45 23.83
C GLU A 69 -4.93 7.55 24.61
N LYS A 70 -6.22 7.78 24.34
CA LYS A 70 -7.06 8.77 25.05
C LYS A 70 -7.86 8.18 26.21
N MET A 71 -7.99 6.87 26.25
CA MET A 71 -8.72 6.14 27.29
C MET A 71 -7.79 5.63 28.40
N ASP A 72 -6.48 5.66 28.13
CA ASP A 72 -5.39 5.54 29.10
C ASP A 72 -5.08 6.91 29.73
#